data_AF-A0A534ZUZ7-F1
#
_entry.id   AF-A0A534ZUZ7-F1
#
_cell.length_a   1.000
_cell.length_b   1.000
_cell.length_c   1.000
_cell.angle_alpha   90.00
_cell.angle_beta   90.00
_cell.angle_gamma   90.00
#
_symmetry.space_group_name_H-M   'P 1'
#
loop_
_entity.id
_entity.type
_entity.pdbx_description
1 polymer ?
#
loop_
_entity_poly.entity_id
_entity_poly.type
_entity_poly.pdbx_seq_one_letter_code
_entity_poly.pdbx_strand_id
1 'polypeptide(L)'
;MRTRRGVAVVAVLALALGHASLAAAVVTGQIFGPGSESFPIAVVPLKNLGGDPGGELGARFAQVLSRDLDLSGYFRLLDPKTFIENPQSS
;
A
#
# COMPACT_ATOMS: atom_id res chain seq x y z
N MET A 1 44.74 21.90 -37.24
CA MET A 1 44.53 21.93 -35.77
C MET A 1 43.15 22.46 -35.34
N ARG A 2 42.56 23.45 -36.03
CA ARG A 2 41.22 24.01 -35.71
C ARG A 2 40.07 22.99 -35.75
N THR A 3 40.06 22.08 -36.73
CA THR A 3 39.04 21.03 -36.91
C THR A 3 39.07 19.96 -35.82
N ARG A 4 40.27 19.56 -35.37
CA ARG A 4 40.45 18.57 -34.28
C ARG A 4 39.93 19.09 -32.94
N ARG A 5 40.07 20.39 -32.67
CA ARG A 5 39.53 21.03 -31.46
C ARG A 5 38.00 21.10 -31.48
N GLY A 6 37.40 21.38 -32.65
CA GLY A 6 35.93 21.38 -32.80
C GLY A 6 35.30 20.00 -32.55
N VAL A 7 35.90 18.94 -33.08
CA VAL A 7 35.43 17.56 -32.87
C VAL A 7 35.51 17.16 -31.40
N ALA A 8 36.60 17.53 -30.71
CA ALA A 8 36.75 17.26 -29.28
C ALA A 8 35.68 17.96 -28.43
N VAL A 9 35.35 19.21 -28.76
CA VAL A 9 34.30 19.97 -28.05
C VAL A 9 32.93 19.33 -28.25
N VAL A 10 32.59 18.94 -29.48
CA VAL A 10 31.30 18.27 -29.78
C VAL A 10 31.21 16.92 -29.07
N ALA A 11 32.29 16.14 -29.03
CA ALA A 11 32.33 14.86 -28.34
C ALA A 11 32.15 15.00 -26.82
N VAL A 12 32.78 16.01 -26.21
CA VAL A 12 32.60 16.32 -24.78
C VAL A 12 31.18 16.77 -24.49
N LEU A 13 30.58 17.59 -25.36
CA LEU A 13 29.20 18.05 -25.19
C LEU A 13 28.20 16.88 -25.30
N ALA A 14 28.39 16.00 -26.28
CA ALA A 14 27.55 14.81 -26.47
C ALA A 14 27.67 13.83 -25.30
N LEU A 15 28.87 13.66 -24.74
CA LEU A 15 29.06 12.89 -23.50
C LEU A 15 28.29 13.54 -22.34
N ALA A 16 28.41 14.86 -22.15
CA ALA A 16 27.74 15.55 -21.04
C ALA A 16 26.20 15.43 -21.12
N LEU A 17 25.62 15.42 -22.32
CA LEU A 17 24.18 15.33 -22.55
C LEU A 17 23.62 13.90 -22.40
N GLY A 18 24.45 12.85 -22.52
CA GLY A 18 24.02 11.45 -22.48
C GLY A 18 23.77 10.86 -21.09
N HIS A 19 24.12 11.56 -20.00
CA HIS A 19 24.09 11.01 -18.63
C HIS A 19 22.77 11.23 -17.86
N ALA A 20 21.72 11.75 -18.49
CA ALA A 20 20.49 12.19 -17.81
C ALA A 20 19.44 11.08 -17.54
N SER A 21 19.81 9.80 -17.47
CA SER A 21 18.86 8.67 -17.52
C SER A 21 18.93 7.68 -16.34
N LEU A 22 19.07 8.15 -15.10
CA LEU A 22 19.02 7.28 -13.90
C LEU A 22 17.88 7.60 -12.92
N ALA A 23 16.79 8.21 -13.39
CA ALA A 23 15.61 8.53 -12.55
C ALA A 23 14.43 7.56 -12.73
N ALA A 24 14.58 6.47 -13.48
CA ALA A 24 13.46 5.60 -13.88
C ALA A 24 13.00 4.57 -12.82
N ALA A 25 13.64 4.51 -11.65
CA ALA A 25 13.33 3.54 -10.60
C ALA A 25 13.15 4.19 -9.23
N VAL A 26 12.51 5.37 -9.17
CA VAL A 26 12.14 5.99 -7.90
C VAL A 26 10.87 5.32 -7.39
N VAL A 27 10.99 4.54 -6.32
CA VAL A 27 9.84 4.04 -5.57
C VAL A 27 9.33 5.19 -4.70
N THR A 28 8.22 5.81 -5.10
CA THR A 28 7.57 6.87 -4.31
C THR A 28 6.58 6.25 -3.32
N GLY A 29 6.79 6.46 -2.03
CA GLY A 29 5.79 6.21 -0.99
C GLY A 29 5.15 7.53 -0.58
N GLN A 30 3.81 7.61 -0.59
CA GLN A 30 3.11 8.73 0.03
C GLN A 30 2.95 8.46 1.52
N ILE A 31 3.49 9.34 2.36
CA ILE A 31 3.27 9.31 3.81
C ILE A 31 2.03 10.16 4.08
N PHE A 32 0.94 9.51 4.50
CA PHE A 32 -0.19 10.23 5.07
C PHE A 32 0.21 10.68 6.49
N GLY A 33 0.39 11.99 6.67
CA GLY A 33 0.86 12.57 7.93
C GLY A 33 -0.12 12.37 9.10
N PRO A 34 0.33 12.62 10.35
CA PRO A 34 -0.55 12.58 11.52
C PRO A 34 -1.68 13.60 11.34
N GLY A 35 -2.89 13.12 11.04
CA GLY A 35 -4.05 13.95 10.68
C GLY A 35 -4.84 13.47 9.47
N SER A 36 -4.38 12.47 8.71
CA SER A 36 -5.25 11.79 7.74
C SER A 36 -6.35 11.05 8.49
N GLU A 37 -7.61 11.37 8.20
CA GLU A 37 -8.76 10.77 8.89
C GLU A 37 -8.81 9.26 8.60
N SER A 38 -8.50 8.45 9.60
CA SER A 38 -8.62 7.01 9.52
C SER A 38 -10.10 6.63 9.58
N PHE A 39 -10.61 5.96 8.55
CA PHE A 39 -12.01 5.56 8.48
C PHE A 39 -12.31 4.47 9.52
N PRO A 40 -13.24 4.69 10.47
CA PRO A 40 -13.61 3.68 11.44
C PRO A 40 -14.35 2.53 10.76
N ILE A 41 -13.91 1.29 10.99
CA ILE A 41 -14.55 0.10 10.42
C ILE A 41 -14.59 -1.06 11.42
N ALA A 42 -15.71 -1.77 11.45
CA ALA A 42 -15.84 -3.06 12.13
C ALA A 42 -15.62 -4.18 11.11
N VAL A 43 -14.72 -5.11 11.43
CA VAL A 43 -14.53 -6.34 10.67
C VAL A 43 -15.03 -7.49 11.53
N VAL A 44 -16.04 -8.20 11.03
CA VAL A 44 -16.67 -9.33 11.72
C VAL A 44 -16.39 -10.64 10.98
N PRO A 45 -16.33 -11.78 11.70
CA PRO A 45 -16.28 -13.09 11.05
C PRO A 45 -17.45 -13.26 10.09
N LEU A 46 -17.19 -13.93 8.96
CA LEU A 46 -18.23 -14.29 8.00
C LEU A 46 -19.30 -15.17 8.65
N LYS A 47 -20.55 -15.03 8.19
CA LYS A 47 -21.64 -15.90 8.59
C LYS A 47 -21.34 -17.33 8.18
N ASN A 48 -21.42 -18.25 9.13
CA ASN A 48 -21.19 -19.66 8.86
C ASN A 48 -22.45 -20.29 8.26
N LEU A 49 -22.38 -20.67 6.98
CA LEU A 49 -23.48 -21.32 6.26
C LEU A 49 -23.37 -22.85 6.23
N GLY A 50 -22.38 -23.43 6.94
CA GLY A 50 -22.09 -24.86 6.98
C GLY A 50 -20.71 -25.21 6.42
N GLY A 51 -20.29 -26.46 6.63
CA GLY A 51 -18.98 -26.97 6.15
C GLY A 51 -17.78 -26.64 7.03
N ASP A 52 -17.98 -25.79 8.06
CA ASP A 52 -16.95 -25.41 9.03
C ASP A 52 -17.53 -25.41 10.44
N PRO A 53 -17.59 -26.56 11.14
CA PRO A 53 -18.22 -26.66 12.47
C PRO A 53 -17.63 -25.71 13.52
N GLY A 54 -16.38 -25.26 13.34
CA GLY A 54 -15.68 -24.36 14.24
C GLY A 54 -15.77 -22.88 13.87
N GLY A 55 -16.26 -22.53 12.68
CA GLY A 55 -16.26 -21.15 12.18
C GLY A 55 -14.86 -20.57 12.00
N GLU A 56 -13.82 -21.43 11.93
CA GLU A 56 -12.43 -21.02 11.82
C GLU A 56 -12.16 -20.24 10.54
N LEU A 57 -12.85 -20.59 9.45
CA LEU A 57 -12.68 -19.93 8.16
C LEU A 57 -13.14 -18.47 8.22
N GLY A 58 -14.31 -18.23 8.82
CA GLY A 58 -14.83 -16.88 9.02
C GLY A 58 -13.93 -16.05 9.93
N ALA A 59 -13.41 -16.66 11.00
CA ALA A 59 -12.47 -16.00 11.91
C ALA A 59 -11.13 -15.64 11.24
N ARG A 60 -10.56 -16.57 10.47
CA ARG A 60 -9.32 -16.34 9.71
C ARG A 60 -9.49 -15.26 8.65
N PHE A 61 -10.63 -15.25 7.94
CA PHE A 61 -10.93 -14.21 6.98
C PHE A 61 -10.94 -12.82 7.63
N ALA A 62 -11.67 -12.68 8.74
CA ALA A 62 -11.73 -11.42 9.48
C ALA A 62 -10.35 -10.99 9.99
N GLN A 63 -9.52 -11.93 10.43
CA GLN A 63 -8.16 -11.67 10.90
C GLN A 63 -7.25 -11.13 9.78
N VAL A 64 -7.25 -11.77 8.62
CA VAL A 64 -6.43 -11.35 7.47
C VAL A 64 -6.87 -9.98 6.98
N LEU A 65 -8.18 -9.79 6.78
CA LEU A 65 -8.73 -8.50 6.34
C LEU A 65 -8.40 -7.38 7.33
N SER A 66 -8.55 -7.63 8.63
CA SER A 66 -8.21 -6.66 9.67
C SER A 66 -6.73 -6.25 9.59
N ARG A 67 -5.83 -7.21 9.38
CA ARG A 67 -4.39 -6.94 9.25
C ARG A 67 -4.10 -6.10 8.01
N ASP A 68 -4.72 -6.40 6.88
CA ASP A 68 -4.49 -5.67 5.64
C ASP A 68 -4.99 -4.21 5.74
N LEU A 69 -6.16 -4.02 6.37
CA LEU A 69 -6.72 -2.68 6.60
C LEU A 69 -5.86 -1.86 7.56
N ASP A 70 -5.35 -2.47 8.63
CA ASP A 70 -4.44 -1.83 9.59
C ASP A 70 -3.12 -1.42 8.91
N LEU A 71 -2.51 -2.32 8.13
CA LEU A 71 -1.28 -2.05 7.38
C LEU A 71 -1.45 -0.97 6.31
N SER A 72 -2.66 -0.81 5.77
CA SER A 72 -2.94 0.24 4.78
C SER A 72 -2.84 1.66 5.34
N GLY A 73 -2.98 1.82 6.66
CA GLY A 73 -2.98 3.13 7.33
C GLY A 73 -4.22 3.98 7.09
N TYR A 74 -5.18 3.52 6.28
CA TYR A 74 -6.42 4.27 5.99
C TYR A 74 -7.55 4.00 6.97
N PHE A 75 -7.49 2.91 7.72
CA PHE A 75 -8.61 2.45 8.54
C PHE A 75 -8.24 2.41 10.02
N ARG A 76 -9.22 2.69 10.86
CA ARG A 76 -9.15 2.44 12.30
C ARG A 76 -10.11 1.32 12.64
N LEU A 77 -9.58 0.17 13.04
CA LEU A 77 -10.39 -0.95 13.48
C LEU A 77 -11.12 -0.59 14.77
N LEU A 78 -12.42 -0.84 14.80
CA LEU A 78 -13.24 -0.70 16.01
C LEU A 78 -12.98 -1.88 16.97
N ASP A 79 -13.05 -1.61 18.27
CA ASP A 79 -12.95 -2.67 19.29
C ASP A 79 -14.17 -3.60 19.15
N PRO A 80 -13.99 -4.93 19.01
CA PRO A 80 -15.09 -5.89 18.96
C PRO A 80 -16.10 -5.77 20.09
N LYS A 81 -15.70 -5.25 21.27
CA LYS A 81 -16.60 -5.01 22.40
C LYS A 81 -17.62 -3.89 22.15
N THR A 82 -17.40 -3.06 21.14
CA THR A 82 -18.31 -1.96 20.78
C THR A 82 -19.27 -2.32 19.65
N PHE A 83 -19.27 -3.58 19.19
CA PHE A 83 -20.14 -3.99 18.08
C PHE A 83 -21.60 -4.06 18.55
N ILE A 84 -22.49 -3.46 17.75
CA ILE A 84 -23.93 -3.40 18.04
C ILE A 84 -24.64 -4.72 17.68
N GLU A 85 -24.09 -5.47 16.72
CA GLU A 85 -24.71 -6.67 16.16
C GLU A 85 -23.81 -7.90 16.27
N ASN A 86 -24.45 -9.08 16.34
CA ASN A 86 -23.76 -10.36 16.29
C ASN A 86 -23.87 -10.96 14.88
N PRO A 87 -22.74 -11.16 14.17
CA PRO A 87 -22.70 -11.59 12.77
C PRO A 87 -23.29 -12.99 12.51
N GLN A 88 -23.46 -13.81 13.55
CA GLN A 88 -24.05 -15.14 13.41
C GLN A 88 -25.57 -15.14 13.60
N SER A 89 -26.13 -14.11 14.24
CA SER A 89 -27.57 -14.02 14.51
C SER A 89 -28.32 -12.98 13.68
N SER A 90 -27.61 -12.04 13.03
CA SER A 90 -28.20 -11.08 12.07
C SER A 90 -28.46 -11.72 10.70
#